data_AF-A0A0K8QCB3-F1
#
_entry.id   AF-A0A0K8QCB3-F1
#
_cell.length_a   1.000
_cell.length_b   1.000
_cell.length_c   1.000
_cell.angle_alpha   90.00
_cell.angle_beta   90.00
_cell.angle_gamma   90.00
#
_symmetry.space_group_name_H-M   'P 1'
#
loop_
_entity.id
_entity.type
_entity.pdbx_description
1 polymer ?
#
loop_
_entity_poly.entity_id
_entity_poly.type
_entity_poly.pdbx_seq_one_letter_code
_entity_poly.pdbx_strand_id
1 'polypeptide(L)' 'MYFPGDQLFPLDPIYQSIVDQDARDRLVAKYDHELTSPEWALGYNWDIVLSGSKRTWTENEAFGDAGDEE' A
#
# COMPACT_ATOMS: atom_id res chain seq x y z
N MET A 1 -0.27 -0.99 8.11
CA MET A 1 1.14 -0.73 8.42
C MET A 1 1.56 -1.70 9.51
N TYR A 2 2.74 -2.29 9.36
CA TYR A 2 3.38 -3.19 10.33
C TYR A 2 4.80 -2.70 10.64
N PHE A 3 5.45 -3.30 11.64
CA PHE A 3 6.81 -2.93 12.08
C PHE A 3 7.84 -3.99 11.65
N PRO A 4 9.10 -3.60 11.42
CA PRO A 4 10.13 -4.52 10.94
C PRO A 4 10.49 -5.55 12.02
N GLY A 5 10.65 -6.81 11.61
CA GLY A 5 11.06 -7.91 12.50
C GLY A 5 9.94 -8.51 13.36
N ASP A 6 8.67 -8.21 13.07
CA ASP A 6 7.54 -8.80 13.79
C ASP A 6 7.47 -10.33 13.60
N GLN A 7 7.61 -11.06 14.69
CA GLN A 7 7.60 -12.53 14.71
C GLN A 7 6.19 -13.11 14.48
N LEU A 8 5.14 -12.29 14.56
CA LEU A 8 3.75 -12.71 14.38
C LEU A 8 3.32 -12.82 12.91
N PHE A 9 4.12 -12.32 11.96
CA PHE A 9 3.78 -12.37 10.53
C PHE A 9 3.40 -13.77 10.00
N PRO A 10 4.05 -14.88 10.41
CA PRO A 10 3.66 -16.21 9.95
C PRO A 10 2.29 -16.67 10.46
N LEU A 11 1.77 -16.03 11.51
CA LEU A 11 0.53 -16.41 12.19
C LEU A 11 -0.64 -15.45 11.88
N ASP A 12 -0.39 -14.27 11.30
CA ASP A 12 -1.42 -13.27 11.00
C ASP A 12 -2.17 -13.61 9.68
N PRO A 13 -3.44 -14.05 9.74
CA PRO A 13 -4.20 -14.38 8.53
C PRO A 13 -4.51 -13.17 7.66
N ILE A 14 -4.53 -11.95 8.21
CA ILE A 14 -4.76 -10.72 7.44
C ILE A 14 -3.51 -10.40 6.62
N TYR A 15 -2.33 -10.44 7.22
CA TYR A 15 -1.06 -10.26 6.51
C TYR A 15 -0.84 -11.33 5.43
N GLN A 16 -1.12 -12.60 5.76
CA GLN A 16 -0.98 -13.73 4.84
C GLN A 16 -2.02 -13.74 3.70
N SER A 17 -3.10 -12.94 3.79
CA SER A 17 -4.10 -12.84 2.73
C SER A 17 -3.60 -12.14 1.46
N ILE A 18 -2.54 -11.33 1.58
CA ILE A 18 -1.87 -10.67 0.46
C ILE A 18 -0.88 -11.66 -0.13
N VAL A 19 -1.12 -12.12 -1.35
CA VAL A 19 -0.36 -13.22 -1.96
C VAL A 19 1.06 -12.82 -2.41
N ASP A 20 1.23 -11.58 -2.88
CA ASP A 20 2.49 -11.06 -3.40
C ASP A 20 3.42 -10.62 -2.25
N GLN A 21 4.65 -11.13 -2.25
CA GLN A 21 5.65 -10.78 -1.24
C GLN A 21 6.04 -9.30 -1.33
N ASP A 22 6.21 -8.75 -2.53
CA ASP A 22 6.59 -7.34 -2.70
C ASP A 22 5.50 -6.41 -2.17
N ALA A 23 4.23 -6.80 -2.32
CA ALA A 23 3.09 -6.08 -1.76
C ALA A 23 3.07 -6.16 -0.22
N ARG A 24 3.38 -7.32 0.36
CA ARG A 24 3.50 -7.49 1.82
C ARG A 24 4.63 -6.63 2.39
N ASP A 25 5.78 -6.59 1.73
CA ASP A 25 6.96 -5.83 2.19
C ASP A 25 6.69 -4.32 2.22
N ARG A 26 5.85 -3.80 1.31
CA ARG A 26 5.42 -2.38 1.30
C ARG A 26 4.53 -1.99 2.48
N LEU A 27 3.96 -2.96 3.20
CA LEU A 27 3.17 -2.68 4.40
C LEU A 27 4.04 -2.54 5.66
N VAL A 28 5.33 -2.85 5.59
CA VAL A 28 6.27 -2.79 6.71
C VAL A 28 7.01 -1.46 6.70
N ALA A 29 6.91 -0.73 7.80
CA ALA A 29 7.61 0.54 7.97
C ALA A 29 9.12 0.34 8.16
N LYS A 30 9.90 1.38 7.86
CA LYS A 30 11.36 1.37 8.03
C LYS A 30 11.75 2.22 9.23
N TYR A 31 12.59 1.68 10.10
CA TYR A 31 13.17 2.45 11.21
C TYR A 31 14.00 3.61 10.67
N ASP A 32 13.84 4.78 11.29
CA ASP A 32 14.60 5.99 10.98
C ASP A 32 15.23 6.54 12.26
N HIS A 33 16.56 6.50 12.31
CA HIS A 33 17.31 7.00 13.44
C HIS A 33 17.36 8.52 13.50
N GLU A 34 17.33 9.21 12.35
CA GLU A 34 17.36 10.67 12.29
C GLU A 34 16.04 11.27 12.81
N LEU A 35 14.92 10.58 12.59
CA LEU A 35 13.61 10.94 13.14
C LEU A 35 13.43 10.57 14.63
N THR A 36 14.27 9.65 15.14
CA THR A 36 14.16 9.14 16.51
C THR A 36 14.56 10.21 17.54
N SER A 37 13.76 10.36 18.59
CA SER A 37 14.06 11.21 19.75
C SER A 37 14.55 10.33 20.91
N PRO A 38 15.83 10.45 21.32
CA PRO A 38 16.38 9.67 22.42
C PRO A 38 15.53 9.76 23.69
N GLU A 39 15.32 8.62 24.33
CA GLU A 39 14.57 8.50 25.61
C GLU A 39 13.10 8.95 25.55
N TRP A 40 12.58 9.22 24.36
CA TRP A 40 11.21 9.71 24.17
C TRP A 40 10.42 8.88 23.16
N ALA A 41 10.88 8.79 21.91
CA ALA A 41 10.13 8.15 20.83
C ALA A 41 11.02 7.64 19.70
N LEU A 42 10.70 6.45 19.17
CA LEU A 42 11.31 5.90 17.95
C LEU A 42 10.64 6.47 16.69
N GLY A 43 11.44 6.77 15.67
CA GLY A 43 10.99 7.22 14.36
C GLY A 43 10.87 6.08 13.35
N TYR A 44 9.80 6.09 12.55
CA TYR A 44 9.58 5.17 11.44
C TYR A 44 9.00 5.90 10.22
N ASN A 45 9.49 5.57 9.03
CA ASN A 45 8.92 6.02 7.76
C ASN A 45 8.05 4.94 7.14
N TRP A 46 6.87 5.33 6.64
CA TRP A 46 5.97 4.46 5.89
C TRP A 46 5.32 5.23 4.74
N ASP A 47 5.69 4.86 3.52
CA ASP A 47 5.20 5.52 2.30
C ASP A 47 3.88 4.90 1.85
N ILE A 48 2.87 5.74 1.61
CA ILE A 48 1.55 5.32 1.10
C ILE A 48 1.43 5.73 -0.35
N VAL A 49 1.29 4.75 -1.24
CA VAL A 49 1.09 4.97 -2.68
C VAL A 49 -0.37 4.71 -3.02
N LEU A 50 -1.02 5.70 -3.63
CA LEU A 50 -2.39 5.59 -4.13
C LEU A 50 -2.38 5.28 -5.63
N SER A 51 -3.49 4.74 -6.14
CA SER A 51 -3.67 4.55 -7.59
C SER A 51 -3.54 5.89 -8.33
N GLY A 52 -3.05 5.82 -9.57
CA GLY A 52 -2.89 7.01 -10.40
C GLY A 52 -4.21 7.75 -10.65
N SER A 53 -4.13 9.05 -10.93
CA SER A 53 -5.30 9.92 -11.16
C SER A 53 -6.07 9.63 -12.45
N LYS A 54 -5.56 8.73 -13.30
CA LYS A 54 -6.22 8.37 -14.55
C LYS A 54 -7.42 7.48 -14.25
N ARG A 55 -8.58 7.92 -14.73
CA ARG A 55 -9.79 7.11 -14.69
C ARG A 55 -9.63 5.89 -15.60
N THR A 56 -10.17 4.76 -15.19
CA THR A 56 -10.37 3.61 -16.07
C THR A 56 -11.31 4.03 -17.19
N TRP A 57 -10.88 3.80 -18.42
CA TRP A 57 -11.65 4.05 -19.63
C TRP A 57 -12.99 3.28 -19.58
N THR A 58 -14.09 3.95 -19.90
CA THR A 58 -15.44 3.36 -19.86
C THR A 58 -15.88 2.91 -21.26
N GLU A 59 -16.79 1.93 -21.35
CA GLU A 59 -17.31 1.43 -22.64
C GLU A 59 -17.85 2.53 -23.56
N ASN A 60 -18.48 3.58 -23.04
CA ASN A 60 -18.95 4.70 -23.87
C ASN A 60 -17.82 5.42 -24.62
N GLU A 61 -16.63 5.51 -24.02
CA GLU A 61 -15.46 6.11 -24.67
C GLU A 61 -14.84 5.15 -25.71
N ALA A 62 -15.20 3.87 -25.67
CA ALA A 62 -14.78 2.82 -26.59
C ALA A 62 -15.50 2.78 -27.91
N PHE A 63 -16.79 3.06 -27.84
CA PHE A 63 -17.66 3.01 -29.00
C PHE A 63 -17.83 4.39 -29.64
N GLY A 64 -17.21 5.44 -29.07
CA GLY A 64 -17.37 6.82 -29.55
C GLY A 64 -18.84 7.26 -29.46
N ASP A 65 -19.31 8.09 -30.39
CA ASP A 65 -20.71 8.59 -30.43
C ASP A 65 -21.78 7.47 -30.44
N ALA A 66 -21.41 6.21 -30.73
CA ALA A 66 -22.34 5.07 -30.67
C ALA A 66 -22.61 4.56 -29.23
N GLY A 67 -21.81 4.95 -28.24
CA GLY A 67 -21.96 4.53 -26.84
C GLY A 67 -22.89 5.42 -26.01
N ASP A 68 -23.30 6.57 -26.53
CA ASP A 68 -24.19 7.53 -25.85
C ASP A 68 -25.66 7.41 -26.31
N GLU A 69 -25.96 6.49 -27.24
CA GLU A 69 -27.31 6.25 -27.79
C GLU A 69 -28.09 5.11 -27.08
N GLU A 70 -27.55 4.49 -26.02
CA GLU A 70 -28.21 3.48 -25.18
C GLU A 70 -28.51 4.02 -23.76
#